data_AF-A0A537ARL0-F1
#
_entry.id   AF-A0A537ARL0-F1
#
_cell.length_a   1.000
_cell.length_b   1.000
_cell.length_c   1.000
_cell.angle_alpha   90.00
_cell.angle_beta   90.00
_cell.angle_gamma   90.00
#
_symmetry.space_group_name_H-M   'P 1'
#
loop_
_entity.id
_entity.type
_entity.pdbx_description
1 polymer ?
#
loop_
_entity_poly.entity_id
_entity_poly.type
_entity_poly.pdbx_seq_one_letter_code
_entity_poly.pdbx_strand_id
1 'polypeptide(L)'
;MMDIQDILRTLPHRYPIILVDRVVQVEPGRRIVALKNVSINEPVFAGHFPGYPVMPGVLILEALAQAAAILSIVTLGGERPKDLIYYFAGIDKARFKRPVEPGDQLQLEVDFARELRGIAFFKAKATVLGQVACEADHAGEPTELVIGNGNTIREFCSLNLGTVQGGGVTRVGSDNWIMSYVHIAHDCAIGDHTVLANLSQLAGHVEIGDWAVLGGMVGVHQFVRIGSHSMCGGGSTLVQDVPPFVLCRGSPAQPYGVNVEGLQRRGYDEATIAALKRAYRSIFREGLTLAQAREAIQSGVESGSSVAGALAQLTEFLAVPGRGIIR
;
A
#
# COMPACT_ATOMS: atom_id res chain seq x y z
N MET A 1 -19.06 -30.42 -17.82
CA MET A 1 -17.78 -30.55 -18.55
C MET A 1 -17.84 -29.58 -19.71
N MET A 2 -16.77 -28.82 -19.97
CA MET A 2 -16.71 -27.84 -21.07
C MET A 2 -15.52 -28.15 -21.97
N ASP A 3 -15.72 -28.16 -23.28
CA ASP A 3 -14.65 -28.28 -24.25
C ASP A 3 -14.12 -26.91 -24.70
N ILE A 4 -13.19 -26.90 -25.66
CA ILE A 4 -12.59 -25.66 -26.14
C ILE A 4 -13.60 -24.73 -26.84
N GLN A 5 -14.65 -25.26 -27.50
CA GLN A 5 -15.67 -24.45 -28.15
C GLN A 5 -16.57 -23.77 -27.12
N ASP A 6 -16.87 -24.45 -26.02
CA ASP A 6 -17.54 -23.85 -24.86
C ASP A 6 -16.68 -22.72 -24.27
N ILE A 7 -15.40 -22.99 -24.02
CA ILE A 7 -14.47 -22.02 -23.42
C ILE A 7 -14.32 -20.78 -24.29
N LEU A 8 -14.20 -20.92 -25.62
CA LEU A 8 -14.07 -19.78 -26.55
C LEU A 8 -15.34 -18.92 -26.63
N ARG A 9 -16.50 -19.48 -26.31
CA ARG A 9 -17.77 -18.74 -26.17
C ARG A 9 -17.84 -18.01 -24.83
N THR A 10 -17.33 -18.62 -23.77
CA THR A 10 -17.31 -18.05 -22.41
C THR A 10 -16.27 -16.94 -22.27
N LEU A 11 -15.02 -17.18 -22.68
CA LEU A 11 -13.91 -16.25 -22.53
C LEU A 11 -13.64 -15.46 -23.82
N PRO A 12 -13.28 -14.17 -23.72
CA PRO A 12 -12.85 -13.38 -24.88
C PRO A 12 -11.43 -13.70 -25.34
N HIS A 13 -10.61 -14.35 -24.51
CA HIS A 13 -9.22 -14.69 -24.81
C HIS A 13 -9.12 -15.54 -26.09
N ARG A 14 -8.09 -15.28 -26.90
CA ARG A 14 -7.80 -16.00 -28.14
C ARG A 14 -6.33 -16.37 -28.19
N TYR A 15 -5.94 -17.23 -29.12
CA TYR A 15 -4.54 -17.54 -29.35
C TYR A 15 -3.72 -16.25 -29.50
N PRO A 16 -2.53 -16.15 -28.87
CA PRO A 16 -1.83 -17.20 -28.12
C PRO A 16 -2.13 -17.25 -26.61
N ILE A 17 -3.09 -16.47 -26.11
CA ILE A 17 -3.32 -16.26 -24.67
C ILE A 17 -4.56 -16.96 -24.12
N ILE A 18 -5.29 -17.75 -24.92
CA ILE A 18 -6.29 -18.68 -24.36
C ILE A 18 -5.56 -19.92 -23.84
N LEU A 19 -5.55 -20.11 -22.52
CA LEU A 19 -4.72 -21.12 -21.87
C LEU A 19 -5.54 -22.30 -21.33
N VAL A 20 -6.79 -22.10 -20.95
CA VAL A 20 -7.63 -23.22 -20.50
C VAL A 20 -8.09 -24.04 -21.70
N ASP A 21 -7.72 -25.32 -21.76
CA ASP A 21 -8.07 -26.22 -22.87
C ASP A 21 -9.41 -26.95 -22.65
N ARG A 22 -9.72 -27.27 -21.38
CA ARG A 22 -10.89 -28.08 -21.00
C ARG A 22 -11.27 -27.83 -19.55
N VAL A 23 -12.57 -27.82 -19.26
CA VAL A 23 -13.10 -27.88 -17.87
C VAL A 23 -13.60 -29.29 -17.58
N VAL A 24 -12.96 -29.97 -16.62
CA VAL A 24 -13.33 -31.34 -16.23
C VAL A 24 -14.44 -31.37 -15.19
N GLN A 25 -14.46 -30.40 -14.27
CA GLN A 25 -15.49 -30.25 -13.24
C GLN A 25 -15.79 -28.78 -13.01
N VAL A 26 -17.07 -28.43 -12.85
CA VAL A 26 -17.49 -27.09 -12.45
C VAL A 26 -18.71 -27.20 -11.54
N GLU A 27 -18.62 -26.57 -10.39
CA GLU A 27 -19.68 -26.37 -9.40
C GLU A 27 -19.92 -24.86 -9.30
N PRO A 28 -20.98 -24.34 -9.95
CA PRO A 28 -21.30 -22.91 -9.95
C PRO A 28 -21.31 -22.32 -8.54
N GLY A 29 -20.67 -21.17 -8.35
CA GLY A 29 -20.55 -20.46 -7.08
C GLY A 29 -19.56 -21.09 -6.09
N ARG A 30 -18.88 -22.19 -6.45
CA ARG A 30 -18.03 -22.93 -5.51
C ARG A 30 -16.65 -23.27 -6.05
N ARG A 31 -16.56 -24.04 -7.13
CA ARG A 31 -15.28 -24.65 -7.54
C ARG A 31 -15.23 -24.98 -9.02
N ILE A 32 -14.05 -24.88 -9.62
CA ILE A 32 -13.75 -25.38 -10.96
C ILE A 32 -12.45 -26.17 -10.97
N VAL A 33 -12.42 -27.21 -11.80
CA VAL A 33 -11.21 -27.94 -12.16
C VAL A 33 -11.09 -27.94 -13.68
N ALA A 34 -9.99 -27.38 -14.17
CA ALA A 34 -9.70 -27.22 -15.59
C ALA A 34 -8.31 -27.74 -15.94
N LEU A 35 -8.03 -27.87 -17.24
CA LEU A 35 -6.77 -28.39 -17.75
C LEU A 35 -6.08 -27.38 -18.66
N LYS A 36 -4.76 -27.31 -18.54
CA LYS A 36 -3.84 -26.67 -19.49
C LYS A 36 -2.78 -27.69 -19.87
N ASN A 37 -2.74 -28.07 -21.14
CA ASN A 37 -1.69 -28.88 -21.73
C ASN A 37 -0.55 -27.97 -22.15
N VAL A 38 0.67 -28.39 -21.84
CA VAL A 38 1.88 -27.62 -22.15
C VAL A 38 2.55 -28.25 -23.35
N SER A 39 2.47 -27.58 -24.50
CA SER A 39 3.04 -28.08 -25.75
C SER A 39 4.32 -27.35 -26.11
N ILE A 40 5.31 -28.08 -26.64
CA ILE A 40 6.56 -27.48 -27.13
C ILE A 40 6.32 -26.46 -28.26
N ASN A 41 5.19 -26.58 -28.96
CA ASN A 41 4.80 -25.70 -30.05
C ASN A 41 4.22 -24.35 -29.56
N GLU A 42 4.10 -24.11 -28.26
CA GLU A 42 3.60 -22.82 -27.76
C GLU A 42 4.63 -21.70 -28.00
N PRO A 43 4.21 -20.50 -28.47
CA PRO A 43 5.12 -19.42 -28.85
C PRO A 43 6.09 -18.98 -27.74
N VAL A 44 5.69 -19.15 -26.49
CA VAL A 44 6.49 -18.77 -25.33
C VAL A 44 7.84 -19.51 -25.27
N PHE A 45 7.90 -20.75 -25.74
CA PHE A 45 9.11 -21.57 -25.70
C PHE A 45 10.13 -21.20 -26.79
N ALA A 46 9.76 -20.35 -27.76
CA ALA A 46 10.70 -19.85 -28.76
C ALA A 46 11.75 -18.90 -28.16
N GLY A 47 11.43 -18.23 -27.03
CA GLY A 47 12.30 -17.23 -26.41
C GLY A 47 12.47 -17.35 -24.89
N HIS A 48 11.61 -18.10 -24.20
CA HIS A 48 11.69 -18.28 -22.74
C HIS A 48 12.71 -19.38 -22.37
N PHE A 49 13.98 -18.97 -22.29
CA PHE A 49 15.21 -19.75 -22.08
C PHE A 49 15.59 -20.69 -23.24
N PRO A 50 16.44 -20.22 -24.19
CA PRO A 50 16.96 -21.06 -25.27
C PRO A 50 17.63 -22.33 -24.75
N GLY A 51 17.16 -23.51 -25.18
CA GLY A 51 17.69 -24.81 -24.79
C GLY A 51 17.15 -25.37 -23.47
N TYR A 52 16.31 -24.63 -22.74
CA TYR A 52 15.71 -25.07 -21.47
C TYR A 52 14.23 -24.65 -21.40
N PRO A 53 13.33 -25.34 -22.11
CA PRO A 53 11.95 -24.89 -22.27
C PRO A 53 11.16 -25.05 -20.96
N VAL A 54 10.93 -23.93 -20.27
CA VAL A 54 10.12 -23.86 -19.04
C VAL A 54 8.97 -22.89 -19.24
N MET A 55 7.76 -23.24 -18.82
CA MET A 55 6.61 -22.35 -18.90
C MET A 55 6.78 -21.21 -17.88
N PRO A 56 6.65 -19.93 -18.28
CA PRO A 56 6.72 -18.83 -17.33
C PRO A 56 5.63 -18.96 -16.26
N GLY A 57 6.01 -18.77 -14.99
CA GLY A 57 5.07 -18.84 -13.88
C GLY A 57 3.87 -17.91 -14.03
N VAL A 58 4.05 -16.73 -14.63
CA VAL A 58 2.97 -15.78 -14.91
C VAL A 58 1.89 -16.36 -15.84
N LEU A 59 2.24 -17.26 -16.77
CA LEU A 59 1.25 -17.91 -17.63
C LEU A 59 0.47 -19.00 -16.87
N ILE A 60 1.07 -19.61 -15.85
CA ILE A 60 0.36 -20.55 -14.96
C ILE A 60 -0.68 -19.78 -14.14
N LEU A 61 -0.31 -18.61 -13.61
CA LEU A 61 -1.24 -17.71 -12.90
C LEU A 61 -2.35 -17.20 -13.82
N GLU A 62 -2.02 -16.81 -15.04
CA GLU A 62 -3.00 -16.40 -16.05
C GLU A 62 -3.99 -17.54 -16.37
N ALA A 63 -3.51 -18.78 -16.50
CA ALA A 63 -4.39 -19.94 -16.72
C ALA A 63 -5.33 -20.18 -15.53
N LEU A 64 -4.84 -20.02 -14.29
CA LEU A 64 -5.67 -20.05 -13.08
C LEU A 64 -6.71 -18.90 -13.07
N ALA A 65 -6.33 -17.70 -13.47
CA ALA A 65 -7.23 -16.55 -13.58
C ALA A 65 -8.32 -16.78 -14.63
N GLN A 66 -8.00 -17.38 -15.78
CA GLN A 66 -8.99 -17.78 -16.78
C GLN A 66 -9.95 -18.84 -16.26
N ALA A 67 -9.47 -19.82 -15.50
CA ALA A 67 -10.34 -20.79 -14.84
C ALA A 67 -11.29 -20.09 -13.84
N ALA A 68 -10.80 -19.13 -13.05
CA ALA A 68 -11.62 -18.32 -12.14
C ALA A 68 -12.68 -17.49 -12.88
N ALA A 69 -12.31 -16.89 -14.03
CA ALA A 69 -13.24 -16.16 -14.88
C ALA A 69 -14.32 -17.07 -15.47
N ILE A 70 -13.98 -18.28 -15.91
CA ILE A 70 -14.96 -19.29 -16.37
C ILE A 70 -15.92 -19.63 -15.22
N LEU A 71 -15.41 -19.93 -14.02
CA LEU A 71 -16.26 -20.20 -12.85
C LEU A 71 -17.23 -19.05 -12.58
N SER A 72 -16.74 -17.81 -12.64
CA SER A 72 -17.57 -16.61 -12.43
C SER A 72 -18.70 -16.50 -13.45
N ILE A 73 -18.39 -16.63 -14.74
CA ILE A 73 -19.38 -16.51 -15.82
C ILE A 73 -20.41 -17.64 -15.75
N VAL A 74 -19.96 -18.87 -15.50
CA VAL A 74 -20.87 -20.03 -15.32
C VAL A 74 -21.79 -19.81 -14.13
N THR A 75 -21.28 -19.23 -13.04
CA THR A 75 -22.08 -18.88 -11.86
C THR A 75 -23.17 -17.85 -12.18
N LEU A 76 -22.90 -16.92 -13.10
CA LEU A 76 -23.84 -15.88 -13.54
C LEU A 76 -24.84 -16.37 -14.62
N GLY A 77 -24.90 -17.67 -14.92
CA GLY A 77 -25.82 -18.22 -15.91
C GLY A 77 -25.19 -18.58 -17.27
N GLY A 78 -23.86 -18.55 -17.38
CA GLY A 78 -23.10 -19.17 -18.48
C GLY A 78 -22.93 -18.31 -19.73
N GLU A 79 -23.73 -17.26 -19.92
CA GLU A 79 -23.53 -16.28 -20.99
C GLU A 79 -22.77 -15.06 -20.47
N ARG A 80 -21.66 -14.74 -21.14
CA ARG A 80 -20.91 -13.50 -20.88
C ARG A 80 -21.73 -12.30 -21.38
N PRO A 81 -22.07 -11.31 -20.53
CA PRO A 81 -22.63 -10.05 -21.02
C PRO A 81 -21.68 -9.41 -22.03
N LYS A 82 -22.21 -8.87 -23.14
CA LYS A 82 -21.39 -8.39 -24.27
C LYS A 82 -20.33 -7.35 -23.87
N ASP A 83 -20.60 -6.57 -22.83
CA ASP A 83 -19.74 -5.48 -22.35
C ASP A 83 -18.93 -5.84 -21.09
N LEU A 84 -19.03 -7.10 -20.61
CA LEU A 84 -18.30 -7.53 -19.42
C LEU A 84 -16.85 -7.91 -19.77
N ILE A 85 -15.91 -7.14 -19.22
CA ILE A 85 -14.47 -7.41 -19.25
C ILE A 85 -14.06 -7.79 -17.82
N TYR A 86 -13.53 -9.01 -17.66
CA TYR A 86 -12.91 -9.43 -16.41
C TYR A 86 -11.47 -8.90 -16.38
N TYR A 87 -11.15 -8.16 -15.31
CA TYR A 87 -9.78 -7.73 -15.04
C TYR A 87 -9.16 -8.63 -13.98
N PHE A 88 -7.88 -8.95 -14.18
CA PHE A 88 -7.08 -9.57 -13.13
C PHE A 88 -6.68 -8.50 -12.11
N ALA A 89 -7.45 -8.39 -11.03
CA ALA A 89 -7.33 -7.29 -10.07
C ALA A 89 -6.11 -7.38 -9.15
N GLY A 90 -5.73 -8.59 -8.73
CA GLY A 90 -4.64 -8.78 -7.77
C GLY A 90 -4.31 -10.25 -7.55
N ILE A 91 -3.12 -10.50 -7.01
CA ILE A 91 -2.60 -11.83 -6.66
C ILE A 91 -1.84 -11.70 -5.35
N ASP A 92 -2.22 -12.47 -4.33
CA ASP A 92 -1.40 -12.61 -3.12
C ASP A 92 -0.79 -14.00 -3.02
N LYS A 93 0.27 -14.08 -2.21
CA LYS A 93 0.88 -15.34 -1.75
C LYS A 93 1.22 -16.31 -2.88
N ALA A 94 1.47 -15.83 -4.10
CA ALA A 94 1.85 -16.67 -5.22
C ALA A 94 3.18 -17.39 -4.92
N ARG A 95 3.21 -18.71 -5.13
CA ARG A 95 4.40 -19.55 -4.98
C ARG A 95 4.52 -20.49 -6.17
N PHE A 96 5.72 -20.60 -6.71
CA PHE A 96 6.09 -21.54 -7.77
C PHE A 96 6.97 -22.62 -7.17
N LYS A 97 6.50 -23.86 -7.17
CA LYS A 97 7.08 -24.96 -6.39
C LYS A 97 7.85 -25.97 -7.24
N ARG A 98 7.58 -26.01 -8.55
CA ARG A 98 8.39 -26.74 -9.54
C ARG A 98 8.31 -26.06 -10.92
N PRO A 99 9.33 -26.25 -11.77
CA PRO A 99 9.21 -25.96 -13.20
C PRO A 99 8.06 -26.75 -13.84
N VAL A 100 7.49 -26.17 -14.90
CA VAL A 100 6.51 -26.81 -15.77
C VAL A 100 7.10 -26.81 -17.16
N GLU A 101 7.13 -27.97 -17.79
CA GLU A 101 7.86 -28.19 -19.05
C GLU A 101 6.90 -28.72 -20.14
N PRO A 102 7.26 -28.60 -21.43
CA PRO A 102 6.53 -29.25 -22.50
C PRO A 102 6.30 -30.75 -22.23
N GLY A 103 5.05 -31.18 -22.39
CA GLY A 103 4.60 -32.55 -22.05
C GLY A 103 3.86 -32.63 -20.71
N ASP A 104 4.03 -31.64 -19.82
CA ASP A 104 3.22 -31.56 -18.61
C ASP A 104 1.75 -31.24 -18.94
N GLN A 105 0.84 -31.74 -18.11
CA GLN A 105 -0.55 -31.30 -18.05
C GLN A 105 -0.81 -30.67 -16.68
N LEU A 106 -1.13 -29.38 -16.70
CA LEU A 106 -1.56 -28.65 -15.52
C LEU A 106 -3.03 -28.93 -15.25
N GLN A 107 -3.31 -29.42 -14.04
CA GLN A 107 -4.64 -29.42 -13.47
C GLN A 107 -4.82 -28.16 -12.63
N LEU A 108 -5.71 -27.29 -13.09
CA LEU A 108 -6.03 -25.99 -12.53
C LEU A 108 -7.23 -26.15 -11.60
N GLU A 109 -7.01 -26.03 -10.30
CA GLU A 109 -8.05 -26.08 -9.27
C GLU A 109 -8.29 -24.65 -8.74
N VAL A 110 -9.53 -24.18 -8.83
CA VAL A 110 -9.91 -22.85 -8.31
C VAL A 110 -11.18 -22.98 -7.47
N ASP A 111 -11.11 -22.52 -6.23
CA ASP A 111 -12.23 -22.44 -5.29
C ASP A 111 -12.63 -20.96 -5.12
N PHE A 112 -13.92 -20.66 -5.25
CA PHE A 112 -14.47 -19.35 -4.95
C PHE A 112 -14.42 -19.11 -3.43
N ALA A 113 -13.89 -17.96 -3.03
CA ALA A 113 -13.80 -17.58 -1.63
C ALA A 113 -14.95 -16.64 -1.25
N ARG A 114 -15.04 -15.48 -1.90
CA ARG A 114 -16.07 -14.46 -1.65
C ARG A 114 -16.11 -13.43 -2.76
N GLU A 115 -17.10 -12.54 -2.71
CA GLU A 115 -17.19 -11.37 -3.57
C GLU A 115 -17.38 -10.11 -2.70
N LEU A 116 -16.67 -9.04 -3.02
CA LEU A 116 -16.79 -7.75 -2.35
C LEU A 116 -16.77 -6.62 -3.38
N ARG A 117 -17.81 -5.78 -3.40
CA ARG A 117 -17.90 -4.58 -4.26
C ARG A 117 -17.62 -4.88 -5.75
N GLY A 118 -18.11 -6.02 -6.26
CA GLY A 118 -17.92 -6.44 -7.65
C GLY A 118 -16.56 -7.09 -7.96
N ILE A 119 -15.74 -7.37 -6.95
CA ILE A 119 -14.47 -8.10 -7.07
C ILE A 119 -14.67 -9.49 -6.48
N ALA A 120 -14.47 -10.53 -7.30
CA ALA A 120 -14.51 -11.92 -6.87
C ALA A 120 -13.10 -12.40 -6.47
N PHE A 121 -13.04 -13.12 -5.36
CA PHE A 121 -11.83 -13.62 -4.72
C PHE A 121 -11.77 -15.13 -4.80
N PHE A 122 -10.58 -15.66 -5.06
CA PHE A 122 -10.38 -17.08 -5.32
C PHE A 122 -9.13 -17.61 -4.63
N LYS A 123 -9.19 -18.88 -4.27
CA LYS A 123 -8.02 -19.69 -3.94
C LYS A 123 -7.70 -20.59 -5.11
N ALA A 124 -6.46 -20.54 -5.60
CA ALA A 124 -6.09 -21.17 -6.85
C ALA A 124 -4.81 -22.01 -6.71
N LYS A 125 -4.79 -23.17 -7.34
CA LYS A 125 -3.67 -24.11 -7.32
C LYS A 125 -3.57 -24.84 -8.65
N ALA A 126 -2.38 -24.87 -9.24
CA ALA A 126 -2.06 -25.68 -10.39
C ALA A 126 -1.17 -26.87 -9.97
N THR A 127 -1.54 -28.08 -10.40
CA THR A 127 -0.76 -29.29 -10.13
C THR A 127 -0.37 -30.01 -11.42
N VAL A 128 0.75 -30.73 -11.37
CA VAL A 128 1.19 -31.67 -12.41
C VAL A 128 1.36 -33.03 -11.74
N LEU A 129 0.62 -34.04 -12.19
CA LEU A 129 0.64 -35.39 -11.59
C LEU A 129 0.48 -35.35 -10.05
N GLY A 130 -0.40 -34.49 -9.55
CA GLY A 130 -0.68 -34.30 -8.12
C GLY A 130 0.36 -33.47 -7.35
N GLN A 131 1.50 -33.11 -7.95
CA GLN A 131 2.47 -32.20 -7.35
C GLN A 131 2.10 -30.75 -7.62
N VAL A 132 2.14 -29.90 -6.59
CA VAL A 132 1.86 -28.47 -6.75
C VAL A 132 2.95 -27.81 -7.57
N ALA A 133 2.57 -27.22 -8.70
CA ALA A 133 3.45 -26.42 -9.55
C ALA A 133 3.35 -24.94 -9.21
N CYS A 134 2.12 -24.44 -9.01
CA CYS A 134 1.85 -23.07 -8.61
C CYS A 134 0.66 -23.03 -7.65
N GLU A 135 0.69 -22.13 -6.68
CA GLU A 135 -0.48 -21.77 -5.88
C GLU A 135 -0.50 -20.27 -5.66
N ALA A 136 -1.71 -19.72 -5.58
CA ALA A 136 -1.96 -18.34 -5.23
C ALA A 136 -3.27 -18.27 -4.43
N ASP A 137 -3.34 -17.32 -3.53
CA ASP A 137 -4.53 -17.04 -2.75
C ASP A 137 -4.78 -15.55 -2.84
N HIS A 138 -6.03 -15.13 -2.93
CA HIS A 138 -6.38 -13.75 -2.66
C HIS A 138 -7.60 -13.82 -1.78
N ALA A 139 -7.39 -13.86 -0.46
CA ALA A 139 -8.47 -14.08 0.49
C ALA A 139 -9.40 -12.85 0.62
N GLY A 140 -9.21 -11.79 -0.17
CA GLY A 140 -9.91 -10.51 -0.05
C GLY A 140 -9.69 -9.83 1.29
N GLU A 141 -8.50 -10.05 1.86
CA GLU A 141 -8.01 -9.35 3.04
C GLU A 141 -8.48 -7.89 2.96
N PRO A 142 -9.23 -7.38 3.96
CA PRO A 142 -9.97 -6.13 3.83
C PRO A 142 -9.01 -4.94 3.89
N THR A 143 -8.15 -4.84 2.89
CA THR A 143 -7.13 -3.85 2.77
C THR A 143 -7.51 -2.82 1.71
N GLU A 144 -7.31 -1.55 2.03
CA GLU A 144 -7.69 -0.44 1.17
C GLU A 144 -6.60 0.65 1.18
N LEU A 145 -6.60 1.43 0.11
CA LEU A 145 -5.95 2.73 0.03
C LEU A 145 -7.07 3.76 -0.11
N VAL A 146 -7.14 4.71 0.83
CA VAL A 146 -8.14 5.77 0.82
C VAL A 146 -7.43 7.10 0.61
N ILE A 147 -7.79 7.81 -0.46
CA ILE A 147 -7.23 9.12 -0.80
C ILE A 147 -8.36 10.15 -0.75
N GLY A 148 -8.15 11.24 -0.02
CA GLY A 148 -9.07 12.38 0.06
C GLY A 148 -9.10 13.24 -1.19
N ASN A 149 -9.57 14.47 -1.05
CA ASN A 149 -9.87 15.36 -2.17
C ASN A 149 -8.74 16.36 -2.44
N GLY A 150 -8.68 16.96 -3.63
CA GLY A 150 -7.76 18.08 -3.90
C GLY A 150 -6.26 17.74 -3.93
N ASN A 151 -5.91 16.46 -3.79
CA ASN A 151 -4.51 16.02 -3.82
C ASN A 151 -3.90 16.18 -5.22
N THR A 152 -2.64 16.60 -5.28
CA THR A 152 -1.83 16.50 -6.50
C THR A 152 -0.76 15.43 -6.31
N ILE A 153 -0.85 14.35 -7.10
CA ILE A 153 0.09 13.23 -7.09
C ILE A 153 0.84 13.20 -8.41
N ARG A 154 2.15 13.35 -8.34
CA ARG A 154 3.03 13.45 -9.52
C ARG A 154 3.51 12.08 -10.01
N GLU A 155 4.29 12.10 -11.07
CA GLU A 155 4.73 10.92 -11.82
C GLU A 155 5.59 10.00 -10.96
N PHE A 156 5.52 8.69 -11.23
CA PHE A 156 6.34 7.66 -10.57
C PHE A 156 6.15 7.53 -9.05
N CYS A 157 5.03 8.02 -8.51
CA CYS A 157 4.65 7.74 -7.13
C CYS A 157 4.19 6.29 -6.98
N SER A 158 4.41 5.71 -5.80
CA SER A 158 3.85 4.41 -5.41
C SER A 158 3.16 4.53 -4.07
N LEU A 159 1.88 4.16 -4.02
CA LEU A 159 1.05 4.20 -2.82
C LEU A 159 0.45 2.80 -2.64
N ASN A 160 0.78 2.15 -1.53
CA ASN A 160 0.38 0.77 -1.28
C ASN A 160 -0.91 0.68 -0.43
N LEU A 161 -1.67 -0.40 -0.60
CA LEU A 161 -2.75 -0.77 0.32
C LEU A 161 -2.19 -1.01 1.73
N GLY A 162 -3.06 -0.98 2.75
CA GLY A 162 -2.68 -1.45 4.08
C GLY A 162 -2.45 -2.97 4.15
N THR A 163 -2.09 -3.45 5.32
CA THR A 163 -1.96 -4.87 5.64
C THR A 163 -2.97 -5.26 6.70
N VAL A 164 -3.43 -6.52 6.71
CA VAL A 164 -4.38 -7.00 7.73
C VAL A 164 -3.85 -6.77 9.14
N GLN A 165 -2.54 -6.94 9.34
CA GLN A 165 -1.87 -6.77 10.62
C GLN A 165 -1.77 -5.29 11.03
N GLY A 166 -1.77 -4.38 10.06
CA GLY A 166 -1.60 -2.93 10.24
C GLY A 166 -2.88 -2.11 10.36
N GLY A 167 -4.04 -2.76 10.39
CA GLY A 167 -5.35 -2.09 10.39
C GLY A 167 -6.00 -2.03 9.00
N GLY A 168 -5.32 -2.55 7.98
CA GLY A 168 -5.85 -2.76 6.65
C GLY A 168 -5.87 -1.52 5.78
N VAL A 169 -5.55 -0.33 6.28
CA VAL A 169 -5.77 0.89 5.50
C VAL A 169 -4.56 1.80 5.48
N THR A 170 -4.10 2.12 4.28
CA THR A 170 -3.29 3.32 4.04
C THR A 170 -4.23 4.49 3.77
N ARG A 171 -4.08 5.60 4.50
CA ARG A 171 -4.89 6.81 4.34
C ARG A 171 -4.03 7.98 3.89
N VAL A 172 -4.51 8.69 2.88
CA VAL A 172 -4.01 10.01 2.48
C VAL A 172 -5.18 10.98 2.57
N GLY A 173 -5.00 12.07 3.30
CA GLY A 173 -5.99 13.13 3.48
C GLY A 173 -6.23 13.93 2.20
N SER A 174 -6.49 15.22 2.36
CA SER A 174 -6.87 16.15 1.29
C SER A 174 -5.83 17.26 1.09
N ASP A 175 -5.86 17.86 -0.10
CA ASP A 175 -5.05 19.02 -0.47
C ASP A 175 -3.53 18.82 -0.28
N ASN A 176 -3.06 17.58 -0.41
CA ASN A 176 -1.65 17.24 -0.32
C ASN A 176 -0.93 17.46 -1.66
N TRP A 177 0.34 17.87 -1.58
CA TRP A 177 1.24 17.98 -2.73
C TRP A 177 2.31 16.88 -2.67
N ILE A 178 2.10 15.82 -3.45
CA ILE A 178 2.95 14.63 -3.50
C ILE A 178 3.75 14.66 -4.79
N MET A 179 5.03 15.03 -4.69
CA MET A 179 5.91 15.20 -5.85
C MET A 179 6.45 13.86 -6.39
N SER A 180 7.20 13.91 -7.50
CA SER A 180 7.55 12.72 -8.26
C SER A 180 8.44 11.76 -7.45
N TYR A 181 8.28 10.45 -7.70
CA TYR A 181 9.04 9.37 -7.05
C TYR A 181 8.81 9.23 -5.53
N VAL A 182 7.75 9.80 -4.98
CA VAL A 182 7.38 9.56 -3.58
C VAL A 182 6.86 8.13 -3.41
N HIS A 183 7.31 7.47 -2.34
CA HIS A 183 6.79 6.16 -1.92
C HIS A 183 6.04 6.29 -0.61
N ILE A 184 4.80 5.79 -0.58
CA ILE A 184 3.98 5.61 0.61
C ILE A 184 3.71 4.12 0.77
N ALA A 185 4.40 3.51 1.74
CA ALA A 185 4.21 2.10 2.05
C ALA A 185 2.85 1.83 2.70
N HIS A 186 2.66 0.57 3.10
CA HIS A 186 1.42 0.08 3.69
C HIS A 186 1.14 0.72 5.06
N ASP A 187 -0.15 0.91 5.37
CA ASP A 187 -0.67 1.34 6.66
C ASP A 187 -0.20 2.73 7.11
N CYS A 188 0.30 3.55 6.17
CA CYS A 188 0.62 4.94 6.46
C CYS A 188 -0.66 5.77 6.63
N ALA A 189 -0.58 6.79 7.47
CA ALA A 189 -1.65 7.78 7.66
C ALA A 189 -1.11 9.18 7.43
N ILE A 190 -1.43 9.76 6.27
CA ILE A 190 -1.04 11.11 5.87
C ILE A 190 -2.25 12.02 6.04
N GLY A 191 -2.08 13.12 6.77
CA GLY A 191 -3.11 14.14 6.98
C GLY A 191 -3.36 15.03 5.78
N ASP A 192 -3.77 16.26 6.04
CA ASP A 192 -4.16 17.25 5.04
C ASP A 192 -3.06 18.30 4.81
N HIS A 193 -3.05 18.93 3.62
CA HIS A 193 -2.13 20.03 3.29
C HIS A 193 -0.63 19.71 3.45
N THR A 194 -0.25 18.43 3.40
CA THR A 194 1.15 18.00 3.48
C THR A 194 1.88 18.25 2.16
N VAL A 195 3.20 18.40 2.25
CA VAL A 195 4.08 18.46 1.07
C VAL A 195 5.14 17.39 1.19
N LEU A 196 5.10 16.43 0.26
CA LEU A 196 6.10 15.37 0.14
C LEU A 196 6.94 15.64 -1.12
N ALA A 197 8.13 16.19 -0.95
CA ALA A 197 8.99 16.54 -2.09
C ALA A 197 9.65 15.30 -2.72
N ASN A 198 10.24 15.49 -3.90
CA ASN A 198 10.75 14.41 -4.75
C ASN A 198 11.55 13.36 -3.97
N LEU A 199 11.31 12.08 -4.25
CA LEU A 199 12.02 10.95 -3.62
C LEU A 199 11.85 10.87 -2.08
N SER A 200 10.85 11.49 -1.47
CA SER A 200 10.50 11.15 -0.08
C SER A 200 10.01 9.70 0.00
N GLN A 201 10.66 8.87 0.82
CA GLN A 201 10.36 7.44 0.95
C GLN A 201 9.84 7.14 2.36
N LEU A 202 8.56 6.76 2.46
CA LEU A 202 7.93 6.39 3.73
C LEU A 202 7.83 4.87 3.83
N ALA A 203 8.45 4.29 4.87
CA ALA A 203 8.24 2.88 5.22
C ALA A 203 6.87 2.67 5.90
N GLY A 204 6.52 1.41 6.19
CA GLY A 204 5.18 1.06 6.68
C GLY A 204 4.79 1.74 8.00
N HIS A 205 3.51 1.99 8.19
CA HIS A 205 2.94 2.57 9.42
C HIS A 205 3.45 3.97 9.79
N VAL A 206 3.91 4.75 8.81
CA VAL A 206 4.32 6.15 9.07
C VAL A 206 3.07 7.03 9.20
N GLU A 207 3.05 7.88 10.22
CA GLU A 207 2.00 8.89 10.43
C GLU A 207 2.56 10.29 10.13
N ILE A 208 1.86 11.07 9.31
CA ILE A 208 2.21 12.46 8.99
C ILE A 208 1.00 13.34 9.28
N GLY A 209 1.14 14.23 10.26
CA GLY A 209 0.11 15.19 10.62
C GLY A 209 -0.01 16.32 9.60
N ASP A 210 -1.14 17.03 9.67
CA ASP A 210 -1.48 18.09 8.71
C ASP A 210 -0.35 19.11 8.55
N TRP A 211 -0.23 19.66 7.34
CA TRP A 211 0.67 20.76 7.06
C TRP A 211 2.17 20.48 7.26
N ALA A 212 2.53 19.22 7.51
CA ALA A 212 3.93 18.79 7.59
C ALA A 212 4.59 18.80 6.21
N VAL A 213 5.89 19.09 6.20
CA VAL A 213 6.67 19.20 4.96
C VAL A 213 7.89 18.28 5.03
N LEU A 214 8.02 17.37 4.07
CA LEU A 214 9.23 16.58 3.85
C LEU A 214 9.97 17.11 2.63
N GLY A 215 11.21 17.54 2.84
CA GLY A 215 12.13 17.89 1.77
C GLY A 215 12.49 16.69 0.88
N GLY A 216 13.10 16.96 -0.27
CA GLY A 216 13.41 15.91 -1.23
C GLY A 216 14.38 14.88 -0.67
N MET A 217 14.24 13.61 -1.07
CA MET A 217 15.10 12.50 -0.64
C MET A 217 15.10 12.25 0.87
N VAL A 218 14.00 12.56 1.57
CA VAL A 218 13.83 12.20 2.98
C VAL A 218 13.44 10.72 3.08
N GLY A 219 14.19 9.95 3.87
CA GLY A 219 13.83 8.57 4.23
C GLY A 219 13.19 8.51 5.61
N VAL A 220 12.04 7.85 5.74
CA VAL A 220 11.31 7.71 7.00
C VAL A 220 11.17 6.25 7.36
N HIS A 221 11.71 5.88 8.52
CA HIS A 221 11.65 4.51 9.03
C HIS A 221 10.22 4.14 9.48
N GLN A 222 9.90 2.84 9.45
CA GLN A 222 8.57 2.34 9.83
C GLN A 222 8.18 2.79 11.24
N PHE A 223 6.89 3.07 11.44
CA PHE A 223 6.27 3.54 12.69
C PHE A 223 6.71 4.93 13.18
N VAL A 224 7.45 5.71 12.39
CA VAL A 224 7.78 7.09 12.76
C VAL A 224 6.55 7.98 12.61
N ARG A 225 6.33 8.86 13.59
CA ARG A 225 5.30 9.90 13.53
C ARG A 225 5.91 11.26 13.27
N ILE A 226 5.34 12.01 12.33
CA ILE A 226 5.76 13.36 11.94
C ILE A 226 4.61 14.29 12.28
N GLY A 227 4.76 15.09 13.33
CA GLY A 227 3.71 15.96 13.84
C GLY A 227 3.36 17.10 12.90
N SER A 228 2.13 17.61 13.02
CA SER A 228 1.62 18.68 12.15
C SER A 228 2.49 19.92 12.16
N HIS A 229 2.50 20.64 11.04
CA HIS A 229 3.30 21.85 10.84
C HIS A 229 4.83 21.69 10.99
N SER A 230 5.34 20.47 11.22
CA SER A 230 6.77 20.20 11.23
C SER A 230 7.37 20.33 9.84
N MET A 231 8.69 20.47 9.75
CA MET A 231 9.39 20.41 8.47
C MET A 231 10.72 19.68 8.60
N CYS A 232 10.92 18.71 7.72
CA CYS A 232 12.15 17.94 7.59
C CYS A 232 12.93 18.41 6.36
N GLY A 233 14.19 18.81 6.55
CA GLY A 233 15.08 19.20 5.45
C GLY A 233 15.38 18.05 4.50
N GLY A 234 15.64 18.35 3.22
CA GLY A 234 15.97 17.33 2.22
C GLY A 234 17.21 16.50 2.56
N GLY A 235 17.26 15.26 2.07
CA GLY A 235 18.34 14.30 2.30
C GLY A 235 18.43 13.76 3.73
N SER A 236 17.39 13.95 4.54
CA SER A 236 17.39 13.53 5.94
C SER A 236 16.91 12.08 6.14
N THR A 237 17.28 11.48 7.26
CA THR A 237 16.79 10.16 7.66
C THR A 237 16.11 10.23 9.03
N LEU A 238 14.82 9.93 9.05
CA LEU A 238 13.98 9.94 10.24
C LEU A 238 13.84 8.52 10.79
N VAL A 239 14.39 8.29 11.98
CA VAL A 239 14.30 7.01 12.73
C VAL A 239 13.48 7.13 14.02
N GLN A 240 13.13 8.37 14.39
CA GLN A 240 12.40 8.77 15.59
C GLN A 240 11.36 9.84 15.24
N ASP A 241 10.40 10.02 16.13
CA ASP A 241 9.26 10.92 15.94
C ASP A 241 9.68 12.39 15.90
N VAL A 242 9.04 13.17 15.02
CA VAL A 242 9.22 14.63 14.93
C VAL A 242 8.02 15.30 15.59
N PRO A 243 8.17 16.04 16.70
CA PRO A 243 7.03 16.70 17.32
C PRO A 243 6.41 17.77 16.41
N PRO A 244 5.12 18.10 16.60
CA PRO A 244 4.46 19.19 15.89
C PRO A 244 5.27 20.48 15.95
N PHE A 245 5.19 21.28 14.88
CA PHE A 245 5.86 22.58 14.73
C PHE A 245 7.39 22.55 14.68
N VAL A 246 8.04 21.39 14.84
CA VAL A 246 9.51 21.28 14.89
C VAL A 246 10.14 21.27 13.50
N LEU A 247 11.28 21.95 13.38
CA LEU A 247 12.19 21.85 12.25
C LEU A 247 13.28 20.82 12.53
N CYS A 248 13.54 19.92 11.59
CA CYS A 248 14.60 18.91 11.71
C CYS A 248 15.36 18.69 10.39
N ARG A 249 16.60 18.20 10.49
CA ARG A 249 17.42 17.81 9.31
C ARG A 249 18.56 16.88 9.70
N GLY A 250 19.12 16.17 8.72
CA GLY A 250 20.32 15.34 8.87
C GLY A 250 20.03 13.84 8.81
N SER A 251 21.09 13.02 8.86
CA SER A 251 21.00 11.57 8.87
C SER A 251 21.93 11.01 9.97
N PRO A 252 21.40 10.61 11.14
CA PRO A 252 19.98 10.73 11.56
C PRO A 252 19.57 12.19 11.76
N ALA A 253 18.28 12.48 11.60
CA ALA A 253 17.77 13.85 11.69
C ALA A 253 17.72 14.35 13.14
N GLN A 254 18.11 15.62 13.33
CA GLN A 254 18.10 16.31 14.63
C GLN A 254 17.23 17.57 14.58
N PRO A 255 16.59 17.94 15.71
CA PRO A 255 15.78 19.14 15.80
C PRO A 255 16.68 20.39 15.83
N TYR A 256 16.30 21.44 15.11
CA TYR A 256 17.06 22.71 15.09
C TYR A 256 16.22 23.96 15.32
N GLY A 257 14.91 23.83 15.55
CA GLY A 257 14.06 24.96 15.93
C GLY A 257 12.57 24.70 15.74
N VAL A 258 11.81 25.79 15.79
CA VAL A 258 10.36 25.84 15.51
C VAL A 258 10.14 26.40 14.11
N ASN A 259 9.13 25.91 13.39
CA ASN A 259 8.75 26.33 12.03
C ASN A 259 8.07 27.71 12.04
N VAL A 260 8.77 28.74 12.51
CA VAL A 260 8.25 30.09 12.70
C VAL A 260 7.67 30.65 11.40
N GLU A 261 8.42 30.58 10.31
CA GLU A 261 7.99 31.13 9.03
C GLU A 261 6.74 30.43 8.49
N GLY A 262 6.70 29.10 8.55
CA GLY A 262 5.51 28.34 8.15
C GLY A 262 4.29 28.69 9.00
N LEU A 263 4.47 28.89 10.31
CA LEU A 263 3.38 29.27 11.21
C LEU A 263 2.86 30.69 10.94
N GLN A 264 3.76 31.66 10.71
CA GLN A 264 3.39 33.03 10.35
C GLN A 264 2.58 33.07 9.05
N ARG A 265 3.01 32.34 8.02
CA ARG A 265 2.27 32.22 6.74
C ARG A 265 0.87 31.62 6.91
N ARG A 266 0.65 30.86 7.98
CA ARG A 266 -0.63 30.22 8.31
C ARG A 266 -1.45 31.01 9.35
N GLY A 267 -1.05 32.25 9.67
CA GLY A 267 -1.83 33.16 10.51
C GLY A 267 -1.70 32.92 12.02
N TYR A 268 -0.71 32.14 12.47
CA TYR A 268 -0.44 32.02 13.90
C TYR A 268 0.10 33.35 14.46
N ASP A 269 -0.47 33.79 15.59
CA ASP A 269 -0.07 35.03 16.24
C ASP A 269 1.31 34.94 16.93
N GLU A 270 1.90 36.10 17.21
CA GLU A 270 3.23 36.18 17.84
C GLU A 270 3.26 35.53 19.23
N ALA A 271 2.15 35.62 19.98
CA ALA A 271 2.02 35.02 21.31
C ALA A 271 2.14 33.50 21.25
N THR A 272 1.46 32.86 20.29
CA THR A 272 1.51 31.40 20.08
C THR A 272 2.88 30.96 19.61
N ILE A 273 3.50 31.68 18.68
CA ILE A 273 4.86 31.38 18.22
C ILE A 273 5.86 31.51 19.39
N ALA A 274 5.74 32.55 20.21
CA ALA A 274 6.58 32.72 21.39
C ALA A 274 6.42 31.58 22.40
N ALA A 275 5.19 31.10 22.61
CA ALA A 275 4.89 29.96 23.46
C ALA A 275 5.50 28.65 22.92
N LEU A 276 5.36 28.38 21.62
CA LEU A 276 5.98 27.23 20.97
C LEU A 276 7.52 27.25 21.07
N LYS A 277 8.14 28.43 20.96
CA LYS A 277 9.58 28.59 21.20
C LYS A 277 9.98 28.26 22.64
N ARG A 278 9.17 28.63 23.64
CA ARG A 278 9.40 28.23 25.04
C ARG A 278 9.28 26.73 25.21
N ALA A 279 8.20 26.13 24.68
CA ALA A 279 7.99 24.68 24.72
C ALA A 279 9.15 23.91 24.07
N TYR A 280 9.66 24.37 22.93
CA TYR A 280 10.85 23.78 22.29
C TYR A 280 12.07 23.78 23.23
N ARG A 281 12.33 24.86 23.96
CA ARG A 281 13.45 24.92 24.91
C ARG A 281 13.28 23.92 26.05
N SER A 282 12.08 23.83 26.62
CA SER A 282 11.78 22.85 27.67
C SER A 282 11.96 21.42 27.20
N ILE A 283 11.59 21.13 25.95
CA ILE A 283 11.78 19.78 25.38
C ILE A 283 13.26 19.51 25.12
N PHE A 284 13.99 20.42 24.44
CA PHE A 284 15.28 20.09 23.83
C PHE A 284 16.53 20.73 24.47
N ARG A 285 16.38 21.73 25.34
CA ARG A 285 17.50 22.56 25.82
C ARG A 285 17.66 22.62 27.34
N GLU A 286 16.60 22.31 28.10
CA GLU A 286 16.59 22.44 29.56
C GLU A 286 16.97 21.16 30.31
N GLY A 287 17.32 20.08 29.59
CA GLY A 287 17.71 18.80 30.21
C GLY A 287 16.55 18.07 30.91
N LEU A 288 15.31 18.51 30.69
CA LEU A 288 14.12 17.92 31.28
C LEU A 288 13.81 16.55 30.65
N THR A 289 13.25 15.67 31.46
CA THR A 289 12.56 14.47 30.94
C THR A 289 11.31 14.89 30.14
N LEU A 290 10.81 14.01 29.26
CA LEU A 290 9.58 14.32 28.51
C LEU A 290 8.38 14.56 29.42
N ALA A 291 8.29 13.87 30.56
CA ALA A 291 7.23 14.08 31.54
C ALA A 291 7.30 15.49 32.14
N GLN A 292 8.48 15.91 32.61
CA GLN A 292 8.70 17.25 33.16
C GLN A 292 8.48 18.35 32.11
N ALA A 293 8.95 18.16 30.88
CA ALA A 293 8.73 19.11 29.80
C ALA A 293 7.23 19.28 29.48
N ARG A 294 6.45 18.18 29.47
CA ARG A 294 5.00 18.23 29.27
C ARG A 294 4.29 18.99 30.38
N GLU A 295 4.65 18.72 31.63
CA GLU A 295 4.09 19.42 32.80
C GLU A 295 4.39 20.93 32.74
N ALA A 296 5.63 21.30 32.44
CA ALA A 296 6.03 22.70 32.29
C ALA A 296 5.25 23.40 31.17
N ILE A 297 5.04 22.73 30.03
CA ILE A 297 4.25 23.29 28.92
C ILE A 297 2.79 23.49 29.34
N GLN A 298 2.18 22.52 30.04
CA GLN A 298 0.79 22.59 30.47
C GLN A 298 0.54 23.67 31.53
N SER A 299 1.46 23.84 32.49
CA SER A 299 1.32 24.86 33.54
C SER A 299 1.30 26.31 33.02
N GLY A 300 1.81 26.53 31.80
CA GLY A 300 1.86 27.85 31.17
C GLY A 300 0.65 28.18 30.29
N VAL A 301 -0.38 27.33 30.24
CA VAL A 301 -1.54 27.50 29.35
C VAL A 301 -2.73 28.10 30.09
N GLU A 302 -3.10 29.33 29.72
CA GLU A 302 -4.38 29.91 30.12
C GLU A 302 -5.52 29.35 29.23
N SER A 303 -6.59 28.87 29.87
CA SER A 303 -7.76 28.31 29.20
C SER A 303 -8.45 29.35 28.31
N GLY A 304 -8.70 29.03 27.05
CA GLY A 304 -9.36 29.92 26.08
C GLY A 304 -8.44 30.87 25.32
N SER A 305 -7.13 30.81 25.53
CA SER A 305 -6.15 31.60 24.75
C SER A 305 -5.92 31.00 23.35
N SER A 306 -5.52 31.85 22.38
CA SER A 306 -5.09 31.41 21.04
C SER A 306 -3.93 30.40 21.08
N VAL A 307 -3.15 30.43 22.16
CA VAL A 307 -1.99 29.58 22.42
C VAL A 307 -2.37 28.14 22.79
N ALA A 308 -3.53 27.96 23.45
CA ALA A 308 -3.90 26.69 24.07
C ALA A 308 -4.00 25.53 23.06
N GLY A 309 -4.56 25.78 21.87
CA GLY A 309 -4.72 24.75 20.84
C GLY A 309 -3.38 24.20 20.34
N ALA A 310 -2.41 25.07 20.05
CA ALA A 310 -1.11 24.66 19.54
C ALA A 310 -0.31 23.86 20.60
N LEU A 311 -0.35 24.30 21.86
CA LEU A 311 0.33 23.58 22.94
C LEU A 311 -0.36 22.27 23.31
N ALA A 312 -1.70 22.20 23.20
CA ALA A 312 -2.45 20.95 23.33
C ALA A 312 -1.98 19.93 22.28
N GLN A 313 -1.95 20.31 21.01
CA GLN A 313 -1.49 19.44 19.92
C GLN A 313 -0.06 18.91 20.16
N LEU A 314 0.85 19.77 20.63
CA LEU A 314 2.21 19.35 20.97
C LEU A 314 2.23 18.37 22.16
N THR A 315 1.50 18.66 23.24
CA THR A 315 1.51 17.83 24.45
C THR A 315 0.77 16.50 24.29
N GLU A 316 -0.27 16.46 23.46
CA GLU A 316 -0.99 15.24 23.06
C GLU A 316 -0.10 14.32 22.22
N PHE A 317 0.63 14.88 21.24
CA PHE A 317 1.59 14.11 20.46
C PHE A 317 2.65 13.44 21.34
N LEU A 318 3.18 14.19 22.32
CA LEU A 318 4.17 13.71 23.28
C LEU A 318 3.59 12.75 24.34
N ALA A 319 2.27 12.70 24.49
CA ALA A 319 1.60 11.79 25.41
C ALA A 319 1.50 10.37 24.85
N VAL A 320 1.38 10.27 23.52
CA VAL A 320 1.23 8.99 22.82
C VAL A 320 2.62 8.35 22.67
N PRO A 321 2.81 7.11 23.17
CA PRO A 321 4.05 6.37 22.98
C PRO A 321 4.35 6.14 21.49
N GLY A 322 5.62 6.24 21.11
CA GLY A 322 6.08 6.02 19.74
C GLY A 322 7.54 5.57 19.74
N ARG A 323 8.32 5.98 18.74
CA ARG A 323 9.73 5.59 18.60
C ARG A 323 10.70 6.43 19.46
N GLY A 324 10.16 7.21 20.40
CA GLY A 324 10.85 8.34 21.00
C GLY A 324 10.98 9.50 20.01
N ILE A 325 11.24 10.70 20.51
CA ILE A 325 11.39 11.89 19.67
C ILE A 325 12.85 12.08 19.24
N ILE A 326 13.06 12.71 18.08
CA ILE A 326 14.38 13.21 17.65
C ILE A 326 15.03 14.08 18.74
N ARG A 327 16.36 14.10 18.85
CA ARG A 327 17.11 14.88 19.84
C ARG A 327 18.33 15.55 19.25
#